data_AF-A0A7C3B9Z3-F1
#
_entry.id   AF-A0A7C3B9Z3-F1
#
_cell.length_a   1.000
_cell.length_b   1.000
_cell.length_c   1.000
_cell.angle_alpha   90.00
_cell.angle_beta   90.00
_cell.angle_gamma   90.00
#
_symmetry.space_group_name_H-M   'P 1'
#
loop_
_entity.id
_entity.type
_entity.pdbx_description
1 polymer ?
#
loop_
_entity_poly.entity_id
_entity_poly.type
_entity_poly.pdbx_seq_one_letter_code
_entity_poly.pdbx_strand_id
1 'polypeptide(L)'
;MQVNSQTKDEQTLVSIIRSLPPERITQLIDFARFLEAQTLIEELAATESTAEIEADIAKWDALLASEEAQELLDKLADEALQEHKAGQTRPIHFTDEGRIALE
;
A
#
# COMPACT_ATOMS: atom_id res chain seq x y z
N MET A 1 4.50 29.21 -22.26
CA MET A 1 5.10 29.93 -21.11
C MET A 1 4.76 29.14 -19.84
N GLN A 2 5.58 28.14 -19.45
CA GLN A 2 5.26 27.29 -18.28
C GLN A 2 6.49 26.87 -17.45
N VAL A 3 7.70 27.23 -17.89
CA VAL A 3 8.97 26.82 -17.23
C VAL A 3 9.41 27.79 -16.12
N ASN A 4 8.94 29.04 -16.13
CA ASN A 4 9.35 30.08 -15.16
C ASN A 4 8.61 30.05 -13.82
N SER A 5 7.44 29.42 -13.74
CA SER A 5 6.65 29.34 -12.50
C SER A 5 7.18 28.25 -11.56
N GLN A 6 7.50 27.08 -12.12
CA GLN A 6 7.95 25.92 -11.37
C GLN A 6 9.28 26.17 -10.61
N THR A 7 10.21 26.87 -11.26
CA THR A 7 11.50 27.28 -10.67
C THR A 7 11.36 28.35 -9.59
N LYS A 8 10.34 29.22 -9.68
CA LYS A 8 10.07 30.25 -8.67
C LYS A 8 9.44 29.66 -7.41
N ASP A 9 8.54 28.70 -7.59
CA ASP A 9 7.87 28.02 -6.50
C ASP A 9 8.86 27.13 -5.74
N GLU A 10 9.74 26.42 -6.44
CA GLU A 10 10.84 25.64 -5.85
C GLU A 10 11.80 26.52 -5.02
N GLN A 11 12.24 27.66 -5.57
CA GLN A 11 13.11 28.60 -4.85
C GLN A 11 12.44 29.16 -3.59
N THR A 12 11.13 29.42 -3.66
CA THR A 12 10.35 29.88 -2.52
C THR A 12 10.27 28.80 -1.45
N LEU A 13 10.02 27.55 -1.84
CA LEU A 13 9.96 26.40 -0.92
C LEU A 13 11.29 26.19 -0.18
N VAL A 14 12.41 26.22 -0.91
CA VAL A 14 13.76 26.08 -0.32
C VAL A 14 14.06 27.23 0.65
N SER A 15 13.61 28.45 0.34
CA SER A 15 13.78 29.60 1.23
C SER A 15 13.00 29.44 2.54
N ILE A 16 11.78 28.91 2.47
CA ILE A 16 10.92 28.66 3.63
C ILE A 16 11.55 27.58 4.52
N ILE A 17 11.93 26.44 3.96
CA ILE A 17 12.54 25.32 4.70
C ILE A 17 13.80 25.78 5.45
N ARG A 18 14.65 26.59 4.82
CA ARG A 18 15.89 27.11 5.44
C ARG A 18 15.65 28.07 6.61
N SER A 19 14.48 28.71 6.67
CA SER A 19 14.13 29.68 7.71
C SER A 19 13.37 29.09 8.88
N LEU A 20 12.97 27.82 8.79
CA LEU A 20 12.10 27.18 9.77
C LEU A 20 12.88 26.50 10.90
N PRO A 21 12.33 26.47 12.13
CA PRO A 21 12.84 25.66 13.23
C PRO A 21 12.81 24.15 12.90
N PRO A 22 13.72 23.34 13.46
CA PRO A 22 13.81 21.90 13.19
C PRO A 22 12.49 21.14 13.37
N GLU A 23 11.69 21.50 14.38
CA GLU A 23 10.41 20.86 14.68
C GLU A 23 9.37 21.09 13.57
N ARG A 24 9.49 22.20 12.83
CA ARG A 24 8.63 22.53 11.69
C ARG A 24 9.11 21.87 10.40
N ILE A 25 10.40 21.57 10.29
CA ILE A 25 10.95 20.79 9.17
C ILE A 25 10.37 19.37 9.18
N THR A 26 10.29 18.73 10.35
CA THR A 26 9.65 17.40 10.48
C THR A 26 8.20 17.41 10.00
N GLN A 27 7.41 18.42 10.41
CA GLN A 27 6.01 18.55 9.98
C GLN A 27 5.87 18.74 8.45
N LEU A 28 6.80 19.46 7.82
CA LEU A 28 6.81 19.61 6.36
C LEU A 28 7.15 18.30 5.65
N ILE A 29 8.09 17.52 6.21
CA ILE A 29 8.43 16.19 5.66
C ILE A 29 7.22 15.25 5.78
N ASP A 30 6.55 15.25 6.93
CA ASP A 30 5.35 14.43 7.15
C ASP A 30 4.23 14.83 6.18
N PHE A 31 4.02 16.14 5.97
CA PHE A 31 3.04 16.63 5.01
C PHE A 31 3.40 16.28 3.56
N ALA A 32 4.68 16.37 3.18
CA ALA A 32 5.13 15.97 1.85
C ALA A 32 4.90 14.48 1.59
N ARG A 33 5.19 13.62 2.58
CA ARG A 33 4.89 12.18 2.52
C ARG A 33 3.40 11.90 2.43
N PHE A 34 2.58 12.68 3.13
CA PHE A 34 1.12 12.56 3.03
C PHE A 34 0.60 12.92 1.63
N LEU A 35 1.14 13.97 1.00
CA LEU A 35 0.78 14.31 -0.39
C LEU A 35 1.23 13.23 -1.37
N GLU A 36 2.45 12.72 -1.23
CA GLU A 36 2.96 11.61 -2.04
C GLU A 36 2.07 10.37 -1.93
N ALA A 37 1.67 10.01 -0.70
CA ALA A 37 0.75 8.89 -0.46
C ALA A 37 -0.63 9.11 -1.09
N GLN A 38 -1.19 10.33 -1.01
CA GLN A 38 -2.45 10.65 -1.67
C GLN A 38 -2.37 10.55 -3.18
N THR A 39 -1.29 11.05 -3.80
CA THR A 39 -1.08 10.92 -5.25
C THR A 39 -1.00 9.45 -5.65
N LEU A 40 -0.30 8.62 -4.88
CA LEU A 40 -0.25 7.18 -5.13
C LEU A 40 -1.63 6.52 -4.99
N ILE A 41 -2.42 6.90 -3.97
CA ILE A 41 -3.78 6.39 -3.77
C ILE A 41 -4.69 6.82 -4.92
N GLU A 42 -4.60 8.08 -5.38
CA GLU A 42 -5.38 8.58 -6.51
C GLU A 42 -5.01 7.86 -7.81
N GLU A 43 -3.72 7.61 -8.05
CA GLU A 43 -3.26 6.82 -9.19
C GLU A 43 -3.79 5.37 -9.13
N LEU A 44 -3.72 4.73 -7.96
CA LEU A 44 -4.25 3.38 -7.76
C LEU A 44 -5.78 3.32 -7.86
N ALA A 45 -6.48 4.36 -7.38
CA ALA A 45 -7.93 4.47 -7.49
C ALA A 45 -8.39 4.82 -8.91
N ALA A 46 -7.53 5.44 -9.72
CA ALA A 46 -7.82 5.76 -11.11
C ALA A 46 -7.65 4.55 -12.05
N THR A 47 -6.99 3.47 -11.59
CA THR A 47 -6.74 2.27 -12.42
C THR A 47 -7.97 1.39 -12.64
N GLU A 48 -8.96 1.42 -11.75
CA GLU A 48 -10.19 0.63 -11.87
C GLU A 48 -11.41 1.46 -11.50
N SER A 49 -12.43 1.47 -12.35
CA SER A 49 -13.71 2.07 -12.02
C SER A 49 -14.44 1.24 -10.96
N THR A 50 -15.30 1.88 -10.17
CA THR A 50 -16.14 1.17 -9.18
C THR A 50 -16.97 0.04 -9.80
N ALA A 51 -17.41 0.20 -11.05
CA ALA A 51 -18.16 -0.84 -11.76
C ALA A 51 -17.28 -2.05 -12.15
N GLU A 52 -16.01 -1.82 -12.48
CA GLU A 52 -15.05 -2.92 -12.74
C GLU A 52 -14.73 -3.67 -11.45
N ILE A 53 -14.52 -2.95 -10.34
CA ILE A 53 -14.32 -3.54 -9.01
C ILE A 53 -15.52 -4.41 -8.61
N GLU A 54 -16.74 -3.91 -8.76
CA GLU A 54 -17.97 -4.66 -8.43
C GLU A 54 -18.14 -5.91 -9.30
N ALA A 55 -17.81 -5.83 -10.59
CA ALA A 55 -17.88 -6.97 -11.50
C ALA A 55 -16.85 -8.04 -11.14
N ASP A 56 -15.63 -7.63 -10.78
CA ASP A 56 -14.58 -8.55 -10.34
C ASP A 56 -14.92 -9.20 -9.00
N ILE A 57 -15.44 -8.44 -8.03
CA ILE A 57 -15.95 -9.00 -6.76
C ILE A 57 -17.02 -10.05 -7.03
N ALA A 58 -18.02 -9.75 -7.86
CA ALA A 58 -19.09 -10.70 -8.17
C ALA A 58 -18.57 -11.98 -8.84
N LYS A 59 -17.55 -11.85 -9.69
CA LYS A 59 -16.87 -12.99 -10.31
C LYS A 59 -16.12 -13.84 -9.28
N TRP A 60 -15.40 -13.21 -8.36
CA TRP A 60 -14.70 -13.90 -7.28
C TRP A 60 -15.69 -14.60 -6.34
N ASP A 61 -16.78 -13.93 -5.97
CA ASP A 61 -17.83 -14.50 -5.13
C ASP A 61 -18.44 -15.76 -5.78
N ALA A 62 -18.75 -15.69 -7.08
CA ALA A 62 -19.29 -16.83 -7.81
C ALA A 62 -18.30 -18.00 -7.89
N LEU A 63 -17.01 -17.72 -8.11
CA LEU A 63 -15.96 -18.74 -8.16
C LEU A 63 -15.74 -19.37 -6.79
N LEU A 64 -15.68 -18.57 -5.73
CA LEU A 64 -15.46 -19.04 -4.37
C LEU A 64 -16.68 -19.78 -3.82
N ALA A 65 -17.89 -19.49 -4.31
CA ALA A 65 -19.09 -20.21 -3.91
C ALA A 65 -19.23 -21.61 -4.56
N SER A 66 -18.38 -21.98 -5.51
CA SER A 66 -18.44 -23.30 -6.14
C SER A 66 -18.00 -24.39 -5.18
N GLU A 67 -18.61 -25.58 -5.29
CA GLU A 67 -18.27 -26.72 -4.44
C GLU A 67 -16.81 -27.13 -4.62
N GLU A 68 -16.30 -27.11 -5.86
CA GLU A 68 -14.91 -27.46 -6.15
C GLU A 68 -13.92 -26.47 -5.52
N ALA A 69 -14.26 -25.18 -5.49
CA ALA A 69 -13.44 -24.17 -4.84
C ALA A 69 -13.43 -24.35 -3.32
N GLN A 70 -14.59 -24.64 -2.72
CA GLN A 70 -14.70 -24.91 -1.29
C GLN A 70 -13.90 -26.15 -0.88
N GLU A 71 -14.04 -27.27 -1.61
CA GLU A 71 -13.27 -28.48 -1.35
C GLU A 71 -11.75 -28.25 -1.44
N LEU A 72 -11.31 -27.47 -2.45
CA LEU A 72 -9.90 -27.12 -2.60
C LEU A 72 -9.40 -26.25 -1.45
N LEU A 73 -10.18 -25.24 -1.04
CA LEU A 73 -9.83 -24.35 0.06
C LEU A 73 -9.77 -25.08 1.40
N ASP A 74 -10.71 -26.00 1.66
CA ASP A 74 -10.70 -26.84 2.85
C ASP A 74 -9.43 -27.70 2.90
N LYS A 75 -9.07 -28.31 1.78
CA LYS A 75 -7.82 -29.09 1.68
C LYS A 75 -6.59 -28.22 1.95
N LEU A 76 -6.51 -27.03 1.36
CA LEU A 76 -5.39 -26.10 1.57
C LEU A 76 -5.31 -25.62 3.03
N ALA A 77 -6.47 -25.38 3.67
CA ALA A 77 -6.53 -25.01 5.07
C ALA A 77 -6.03 -26.14 5.98
N ASP A 78 -6.41 -27.38 5.68
CA ASP A 78 -5.93 -28.56 6.39
C ASP A 78 -4.41 -28.74 6.23
N GLU A 79 -3.88 -28.59 5.02
CA GLU A 79 -2.44 -28.65 4.75
C GLU A 79 -1.68 -27.56 5.54
N ALA A 80 -2.13 -26.32 5.48
CA ALA A 80 -1.52 -25.21 6.22
C ALA A 80 -1.55 -25.44 7.75
N LEU A 81 -2.65 -26.00 8.27
CA LEU A 81 -2.76 -26.34 9.69
C LEU A 81 -1.80 -27.47 10.08
N GLN A 82 -1.60 -28.46 9.22
CA GLN A 82 -0.63 -29.53 9.44
C GLN A 82 0.79 -29.00 9.42
N GLU A 83 1.15 -28.15 8.46
CA GLU A 83 2.47 -27.51 8.40
C GLU A 83 2.75 -26.66 9.65
N HIS A 84 1.76 -25.91 10.13
CA HIS A 84 1.87 -25.15 11.37
C HIS A 84 2.11 -26.06 12.58
N LYS A 85 1.31 -27.13 12.74
CA LYS A 85 1.48 -28.12 13.82
C LYS A 85 2.82 -28.84 13.74
N ALA A 86 3.34 -29.07 12.53
CA ALA A 86 4.63 -29.68 12.28
C ALA A 86 5.81 -28.71 12.45
N GLY A 87 5.56 -27.42 12.72
CA GLY A 87 6.60 -26.39 12.85
C GLY A 87 7.30 -26.06 11.53
N GLN A 88 6.65 -26.33 10.39
CA GLN A 88 7.19 -26.08 9.05
C GLN A 88 6.88 -24.65 8.54
N THR A 89 6.04 -23.91 9.26
CA THR A 89 5.77 -22.50 8.99
C THR A 89 6.97 -21.62 9.30
N ARG A 90 7.22 -20.61 8.47
CA ARG A 90 8.25 -19.59 8.73
C ARG A 90 7.65 -18.39 9.48
N PRO A 91 8.29 -17.91 10.55
CA PRO A 91 7.87 -16.66 11.17
C PRO A 91 8.07 -15.49 10.21
N ILE A 92 7.13 -14.55 10.20
CA ILE A 92 7.26 -13.28 9.48
C ILE A 92 7.65 -12.24 10.51
N HIS A 93 8.82 -11.63 10.31
CA HIS A 93 9.28 -10.51 11.12
C HIS A 93 9.05 -9.20 10.38
N PHE A 94 8.77 -8.14 11.13
CA PHE A 94 8.65 -6.79 10.57
C PHE A 94 9.79 -5.92 11.08
N THR A 95 10.37 -5.11 10.19
CA THR A 95 11.35 -4.09 10.57
C THR A 95 10.66 -2.90 11.26
N ASP A 96 11.44 -2.02 11.91
CA ASP A 96 10.91 -0.79 12.54
C ASP A 96 10.26 0.17 11.53
N GLU A 97 10.58 0.00 10.23
CA GLU A 97 9.96 0.71 9.11
C GLU A 97 8.72 -0.01 8.52
N GLY A 98 8.27 -1.09 9.15
CA GLY A 98 7.07 -1.85 8.76
C GLY A 98 7.24 -2.76 7.54
N ARG A 99 8.47 -3.07 7.12
CA ARG A 99 8.74 -4.00 6.01
C ARG A 99 8.88 -5.42 6.50
N ILE A 100 8.58 -6.41 5.66
CA ILE A 100 8.86 -7.82 5.97
C ILE A 100 10.38 -8.00 6.00
N ALA A 101 10.92 -8.38 7.16
CA ALA A 101 12.30 -8.79 7.32
C ALA A 101 12.44 -10.21 6.74
N LEU A 102 13.19 -10.31 5.64
CA LEU A 102 13.63 -11.58 5.10
C LEU A 102 14.86 -12.02 5.91
N GLU A 103 14.72 -13.06 6.71
CA GLU A 103 15.86 -13.76 7.30
C GLU A 103 16.65 -14.57 6.26
#